data_AF-A0A7C5ICH3-F1
#
_entry.id   AF-A0A7C5ICH3-F1
#
_cell.length_a   1.000
_cell.length_b   1.000
_cell.length_c   1.000
_cell.angle_alpha   90.00
_cell.angle_beta   90.00
_cell.angle_gamma   90.00
#
_symmetry.space_group_name_H-M   'P 1'
#
loop_
_entity.id
_entity.type
_entity.pdbx_description
1 polymer ?
#
loop_
_entity_poly.entity_id
_entity_poly.type
_entity_poly.pdbx_seq_one_letter_code
_entity_poly.pdbx_strand_id
1 'polypeptide(L)'
;MVGTSSSQAATRTRPLSSSKVVHVHAKSFEPAPNIRERPFQDRPYKYCPIGHGLVDYRKIRDILIAAGFDGCFSFEPESGENSKWYQSLDTLVKIVKG
;
A
#
# COMPACT_ATOMS: atom_id res chain seq x y z
N MET A 1 -31.45 19.89 -28.53
CA MET A 1 -30.19 20.14 -27.83
C MET A 1 -30.42 20.00 -26.33
N VAL A 2 -30.03 18.88 -25.74
CA VAL A 2 -29.64 18.79 -24.33
C VAL A 2 -28.55 17.72 -24.30
N GLY A 3 -27.31 18.16 -24.11
CA GLY A 3 -26.18 17.28 -23.86
C GLY A 3 -26.04 17.05 -22.37
N THR A 4 -25.82 15.80 -21.97
CA THR A 4 -25.21 15.47 -20.69
C THR A 4 -24.19 14.38 -20.94
N SER A 5 -23.00 14.80 -21.35
CA SER A 5 -21.79 14.00 -21.31
C SER A 5 -21.36 13.88 -19.86
N SER A 6 -21.58 12.72 -19.27
CA SER A 6 -21.02 12.33 -17.98
C SER A 6 -19.51 12.26 -18.11
N SER A 7 -18.78 13.26 -17.62
CA SER A 7 -17.33 13.19 -17.53
C SER A 7 -16.95 12.25 -16.37
N GLN A 8 -16.70 10.98 -16.67
CA GLN A 8 -15.84 10.18 -15.81
C GLN A 8 -14.46 10.82 -15.85
N ALA A 9 -14.06 11.45 -14.74
CA ALA A 9 -12.68 11.80 -14.50
C ALA A 9 -11.88 10.49 -14.33
N ALA A 10 -11.49 9.89 -15.44
CA ALA A 10 -10.46 8.88 -15.46
C ALA A 10 -9.15 9.57 -15.05
N THR A 11 -8.78 9.45 -13.77
CA THR A 11 -7.48 9.88 -13.28
C THR A 11 -6.41 9.21 -14.13
N ARG A 12 -5.79 9.97 -15.04
CA ARG A 12 -4.72 9.52 -15.94
C ARG A 12 -3.49 9.22 -15.08
N THR A 13 -3.36 7.98 -14.59
CA THR A 13 -2.13 7.53 -13.94
C THR A 13 -1.05 7.42 -15.01
N ARG A 14 -0.04 8.30 -14.93
CA ARG A 14 1.15 8.19 -15.77
C ARG A 14 1.77 6.81 -15.52
N PRO A 15 2.15 6.03 -16.56
CA PRO A 15 2.75 4.73 -16.36
C PRO A 15 3.99 4.86 -15.46
N LEU A 16 4.08 3.97 -14.47
CA LEU A 16 5.26 3.86 -13.64
C LEU A 16 6.42 3.42 -14.54
N SER A 17 7.56 4.10 -14.44
CA SER A 17 8.80 3.68 -15.11
C SER A 17 9.64 2.97 -14.06
N SER A 18 9.93 1.68 -14.24
CA SER A 18 10.77 0.91 -13.30
C SER A 18 12.12 1.57 -13.03
N SER A 19 12.67 2.27 -14.03
CA SER A 19 13.94 3.03 -13.90
C SER A 19 13.96 4.12 -12.83
N LYS A 20 12.80 4.48 -12.24
CA LYS A 20 12.70 5.47 -11.15
C LYS A 20 12.39 4.86 -9.79
N VAL A 21 11.97 3.60 -9.75
CA VAL A 21 11.67 2.88 -8.50
C VAL A 21 12.84 1.94 -8.24
N VAL A 22 13.66 2.28 -7.25
CA VAL A 22 14.83 1.48 -6.85
C VAL A 22 14.52 0.54 -5.70
N HIS A 23 13.52 0.88 -4.88
CA HIS A 23 13.20 0.16 -3.66
C HIS A 23 11.77 0.43 -3.19
N VAL A 24 11.12 -0.55 -2.56
CA VAL A 24 9.76 -0.44 -2.05
C VAL A 24 9.72 -0.77 -0.55
N HIS A 25 9.22 0.17 0.26
CA HIS A 25 8.95 -0.06 1.67
C HIS A 25 7.48 -0.48 1.85
N ALA A 26 7.25 -1.64 2.43
CA ALA A 26 5.92 -2.17 2.69
C ALA A 26 5.46 -1.80 4.12
N LYS A 27 4.41 -0.99 4.21
CA LYS A 27 3.67 -0.63 5.43
C LYS A 27 2.17 -0.65 5.13
N SER A 28 1.36 -1.19 6.04
CA SER A 28 -0.10 -1.12 5.95
C SER A 28 -0.68 -0.23 7.03
N PHE A 29 -1.87 0.30 6.77
CA PHE A 29 -2.59 1.17 7.68
C PHE A 29 -4.09 0.97 7.57
N GLU A 30 -4.78 1.29 8.66
CA GLU A 30 -6.23 1.34 8.72
C GLU A 30 -6.70 2.66 9.35
N PRO A 31 -7.93 3.12 9.05
CA PRO A 31 -8.49 4.33 9.66
C PRO A 31 -8.51 4.24 11.19
N ALA A 32 -8.14 5.33 11.85
CA ALA A 32 -8.21 5.47 13.31
C ALA A 32 -9.08 6.69 13.66
N PRO A 33 -10.42 6.59 13.54
CA PRO A 33 -11.31 7.72 13.72
C PRO A 33 -11.26 8.27 15.15
N ASN A 34 -11.12 7.39 16.14
CA ASN A 34 -10.96 7.75 17.54
C ASN A 34 -9.54 8.22 17.83
N ILE A 35 -9.38 9.43 18.39
CA ILE A 35 -8.08 10.01 18.72
C ILE A 35 -7.26 9.15 19.68
N ARG A 36 -7.93 8.36 20.54
CA ARG A 36 -7.27 7.45 21.50
C ARG A 36 -6.60 6.25 20.85
N GLU A 37 -6.97 5.91 19.62
CA GLU A 37 -6.38 4.80 18.85
C GLU A 37 -5.24 5.25 17.95
N ARG A 38 -5.00 6.56 17.85
CA ARG A 38 -4.00 7.12 16.95
C ARG A 38 -2.63 7.08 17.62
N PRO A 39 -1.61 6.48 16.98
CA PRO A 39 -0.23 6.56 17.48
C PRO A 39 0.31 8.00 17.47
N PHE A 40 -0.24 8.85 16.59
CA PHE A 40 0.04 10.28 16.51
C PHE A 40 -1.27 11.05 16.37
N GLN A 41 -1.53 12.04 17.23
CA GLN A 41 -2.84 12.71 17.32
C GLN A 41 -3.30 13.35 15.99
N ASP A 42 -2.34 13.82 15.20
CA ASP A 42 -2.49 14.47 13.90
C ASP A 42 -2.73 13.48 12.74
N ARG A 43 -2.52 12.17 12.94
CA ARG A 43 -2.68 11.15 11.90
C ARG A 43 -4.00 10.41 12.06
N PRO A 44 -4.97 10.53 11.12
CA PRO A 44 -6.26 9.86 11.21
C PRO A 44 -6.21 8.36 10.87
N TYR A 45 -5.05 7.73 11.07
CA TYR A 45 -4.80 6.32 10.77
C TYR A 45 -3.83 5.74 11.79
N LYS A 46 -3.82 4.41 11.88
CA LYS A 46 -2.81 3.65 12.62
C LYS A 46 -2.20 2.60 11.71
N TYR A 47 -0.93 2.28 11.97
CA TYR A 47 -0.28 1.19 11.27
C TYR A 47 -0.88 -0.14 11.72
N CYS A 48 -0.99 -1.07 10.78
CA CYS A 48 -1.53 -2.39 11.02
C CYS A 48 -0.71 -3.45 10.26
N PRO A 49 -0.89 -4.74 10.56
CA PRO A 49 -0.27 -5.80 9.78
C PRO A 49 -0.62 -5.74 8.29
N ILE A 50 0.30 -6.19 7.44
CA ILE A 50 0.07 -6.33 5.99
C ILE A 50 -1.11 -7.29 5.77
N GLY A 51 -2.02 -6.94 4.85
CA GLY A 51 -3.21 -7.73 4.53
C GLY A 51 -4.46 -7.40 5.36
N HIS A 52 -4.35 -6.59 6.41
CA HIS A 52 -5.52 -6.14 7.21
C HIS A 52 -6.03 -4.76 6.82
N GLY A 53 -5.10 -3.86 6.47
CA GLY A 53 -5.39 -2.46 6.17
C GLY A 53 -5.87 -2.21 4.74
N LEU A 54 -5.81 -0.93 4.35
CA LEU A 54 -6.33 -0.45 3.07
C LEU A 54 -5.37 -0.64 1.88
N VAL A 55 -4.13 -1.06 2.13
CA VAL A 55 -3.11 -1.18 1.08
C VAL A 55 -3.26 -2.49 0.31
N ASP A 56 -3.56 -2.39 -0.99
CA ASP A 56 -3.69 -3.54 -1.89
C ASP A 56 -2.34 -3.91 -2.52
N TYR A 57 -1.61 -4.81 -1.85
CA TYR A 57 -0.32 -5.30 -2.34
C TYR A 57 -0.41 -6.18 -3.59
N ARG A 58 -1.57 -6.78 -3.90
CA ARG A 58 -1.72 -7.56 -5.14
C ARG A 58 -1.71 -6.60 -6.33
N LYS A 59 -2.52 -5.54 -6.25
CA LYS A 59 -2.52 -4.49 -7.28
C LYS A 59 -1.17 -3.79 -7.40
N ILE A 60 -0.51 -3.49 -6.28
CA ILE A 60 0.84 -2.88 -6.30
C ILE A 60 1.85 -3.79 -6.98
N ARG A 61 1.87 -5.09 -6.64
CA ARG A 61 2.72 -6.09 -7.29
C ARG A 61 2.48 -6.11 -8.79
N ASP A 62 1.22 -6.20 -9.23
CA ASP A 62 0.88 -6.29 -10.65
C ASP A 62 1.35 -5.04 -11.43
N ILE A 63 1.21 -3.86 -10.82
CA ILE A 63 1.72 -2.59 -11.39
C ILE A 63 3.25 -2.60 -11.51
N LEU A 64 3.95 -3.08 -10.48
CA LEU A 64 5.41 -3.14 -10.47
C LEU A 64 5.95 -4.15 -11.48
N ILE A 65 5.34 -5.33 -11.58
CA ILE A 65 5.67 -6.34 -12.60
C ILE A 65 5.43 -5.79 -13.99
N ALA A 66 4.27 -5.17 -14.24
CA ALA A 66 3.95 -4.57 -15.54
C ALA A 66 4.91 -3.43 -15.92
N ALA A 67 5.47 -2.73 -14.92
CA ALA A 67 6.49 -1.71 -15.12
C ALA A 67 7.90 -2.30 -15.34
N GLY A 68 8.10 -3.61 -15.17
CA GLY A 68 9.41 -4.26 -15.26
C GLY A 68 10.30 -4.00 -14.04
N PHE A 69 9.72 -3.82 -12.85
CA PHE A 69 10.47 -3.70 -11.61
C PHE A 69 10.81 -5.09 -11.06
N ASP A 70 12.09 -5.35 -10.82
CA ASP A 70 12.65 -6.58 -10.25
C ASP A 70 13.39 -6.35 -8.92
N GLY A 71 13.23 -5.15 -8.35
CA GLY A 71 13.92 -4.74 -7.12
C GLY A 71 13.31 -5.32 -5.84
N CYS A 72 13.87 -4.90 -4.70
CA CYS A 72 13.54 -5.47 -3.40
C CYS A 72 12.37 -4.76 -2.70
N PHE A 73 11.55 -5.54 -1.99
CA PHE A 73 10.62 -5.07 -0.97
C PHE A 73 11.26 -5.18 0.41
N SER A 74 11.36 -4.05 1.13
CA SER A 74 11.68 -4.04 2.56
C SER A 74 10.40 -3.90 3.37
N PHE A 75 10.22 -4.77 4.35
CA PHE A 75 9.18 -4.59 5.35
C PHE A 75 9.73 -3.80 6.53
N GLU A 76 9.05 -2.71 6.89
CA GLU A 76 9.40 -1.90 8.05
C GLU A 76 8.28 -2.00 9.10
N PRO A 77 8.48 -2.76 10.19
CA PRO A 77 7.48 -2.84 11.26
C PRO A 77 7.40 -1.54 12.03
N GLU A 78 6.22 -0.94 12.04
CA GLU A 78 5.88 0.12 12.98
C GLU A 78 5.28 -0.54 14.24
N SER A 79 5.78 -0.19 15.44
CA SER A 79 5.42 -0.75 16.77
C SER A 79 6.26 -1.94 17.30
N GLY A 80 7.45 -2.23 16.76
CA GLY A 80 8.39 -3.21 17.34
C GLY A 80 7.84 -4.65 17.39
N GLU A 81 8.07 -5.39 18.47
CA GLU A 81 7.60 -6.79 18.62
C GLU A 81 6.07 -6.94 18.51
N ASN A 82 5.30 -5.94 18.94
CA ASN A 82 3.84 -5.95 18.90
C ASN A 82 3.27 -5.78 17.49
N SER A 83 4.10 -5.45 16.49
CA SER A 83 3.68 -5.28 15.10
C SER A 83 3.24 -6.57 14.41
N LYS A 84 3.44 -7.74 15.06
CA LYS A 84 3.23 -9.06 14.45
C LYS A 84 3.96 -9.18 13.11
N TRP A 85 5.18 -8.67 13.05
CA TRP A 85 5.96 -8.51 11.81
C TRP A 85 6.11 -9.81 11.01
N TYR A 86 6.26 -10.96 11.67
CA TYR A 86 6.32 -12.26 11.01
C TYR A 86 5.08 -12.55 10.14
N GLN A 87 3.88 -12.24 10.67
CA GLN A 87 2.62 -12.44 9.93
C GLN A 87 2.53 -11.50 8.72
N SER A 88 3.06 -10.28 8.87
CA SER A 88 3.14 -9.31 7.79
C SER A 88 4.10 -9.77 6.69
N LEU A 89 5.27 -10.30 7.06
CA LEU A 89 6.23 -10.87 6.11
C LEU A 89 5.65 -12.08 5.37
N ASP A 90 5.07 -13.05 6.09
CA ASP A 90 4.45 -14.23 5.46
C ASP A 90 3.37 -13.82 4.46
N THR A 91 2.54 -12.85 4.82
CA THR A 91 1.49 -12.32 3.94
C THR A 91 2.09 -11.60 2.73
N LEU A 92 3.08 -10.74 2.93
CA LEU A 92 3.73 -10.01 1.85
C LEU A 92 4.44 -10.96 0.89
N VAL A 93 5.17 -11.96 1.40
CA VAL A 93 5.85 -12.98 0.58
C VAL A 93 4.83 -13.78 -0.23
N LYS A 94 3.72 -14.22 0.37
CA LYS A 94 2.64 -14.92 -0.35
C LYS A 94 2.04 -14.07 -1.46
N ILE A 95 1.89 -12.76 -1.25
CA ILE A 95 1.35 -11.85 -2.27
C ILE A 95 2.37 -11.65 -3.39
N VAL A 96 3.61 -11.30 -3.05
CA VAL A 96 4.64 -10.90 -4.02
C VAL A 96 5.16 -12.09 -4.83
N LYS A 97 5.37 -13.25 -4.19
CA LYS A 97 5.91 -14.46 -4.84
C LYS A 97 4.85 -15.46 -5.32
N GLY A 98 3.58 -15.22 -4.97
CA GLY A 98 2.46 -16.13 -5.24
C GLY A 98 2.32 -16.49 -6.71
#